data_AF-A0A3A1UP13-F1
#
_entry.id   AF-A0A3A1UP13-F1
#
_cell.length_a   1.000
_cell.length_b   1.000
_cell.length_c   1.000
_cell.angle_alpha   90.00
_cell.angle_beta   90.00
_cell.angle_gamma   90.00
#
_symmetry.space_group_name_H-M   'P 1'
#
loop_
_entity.id
_entity.type
_entity.pdbx_description
1 polymer ?
#
loop_
_entity_poly.entity_id
_entity_poly.type
_entity_poly.pdbx_seq_one_letter_code
_entity_poly.pdbx_strand_id
1 'polypeptide(L)'
;MRKVWTIFSLLFILFGVAIQFITNLIDALVPKLGFAAYQAAAAGSFTPENYKIDLSSNYWLGSLCILFGVGALIIIWHDYIRLLMKKISNHG
;
A
#
# COMPACT_ATOMS: atom_id res chain seq x y z
N MET A 1 5.85 -1.03 -24.92
CA MET A 1 5.31 -1.87 -23.82
C MET A 1 6.07 -1.74 -22.51
N ARG A 2 7.40 -2.02 -22.42
CA ARG A 2 8.12 -2.03 -21.12
C ARG A 2 7.96 -0.75 -20.28
N LYS A 3 8.12 0.43 -20.89
CA LYS A 3 7.90 1.74 -20.22
C LYS A 3 6.49 1.86 -19.62
N VAL A 4 5.48 1.39 -20.35
CA VAL A 4 4.08 1.39 -19.89
C VAL A 4 3.92 0.47 -18.68
N TRP A 5 4.47 -0.75 -18.74
CA TRP A 5 4.47 -1.68 -17.61
C TRP A 5 5.20 -1.15 -16.38
N THR A 6 6.32 -0.44 -16.56
CA THR A 6 7.02 0.24 -15.46
C THR A 6 6.13 1.32 -14.82
N ILE A 7 5.47 2.16 -15.62
CA ILE A 7 4.56 3.19 -15.11
C ILE A 7 3.39 2.56 -14.33
N PHE A 8 2.75 1.52 -14.89
CA PHE A 8 1.68 0.80 -14.18
C PHE A 8 2.16 0.18 -12.87
N SER A 9 3.37 -0.38 -12.84
CA SER A 9 3.96 -0.96 -11.62
C SER A 9 4.16 0.11 -10.54
N LEU A 10 4.69 1.28 -10.91
CA LEU A 10 4.87 2.41 -9.99
C LEU A 10 3.53 2.95 -9.47
N LEU A 11 2.51 3.04 -10.34
CA LEU A 11 1.17 3.44 -9.92
C LEU A 11 0.56 2.44 -8.94
N PHE A 12 0.74 1.14 -9.16
CA PHE A 12 0.24 0.10 -8.26
C PHE A 12 0.91 0.14 -6.88
N ILE A 13 2.22 0.39 -6.85
CA ILE A 13 2.96 0.61 -5.59
C ILE A 13 2.44 1.85 -4.88
N LEU A 14 2.32 2.98 -5.59
CA LEU A 14 1.83 4.23 -5.02
C LEU A 14 0.42 4.06 -4.45
N PHE A 15 -0.45 3.36 -5.18
CA PHE A 15 -1.82 3.08 -4.76
C PHE A 15 -1.86 2.19 -3.51
N GLY A 16 -1.04 1.13 -3.46
CA GLY A 16 -0.94 0.27 -2.29
C GLY A 16 -0.42 1.02 -1.05
N VAL A 17 0.58 1.89 -1.23
CA VAL A 17 1.09 2.77 -0.15
C VAL A 17 0.00 3.74 0.33
N ALA A 18 -0.78 4.33 -0.60
CA ALA A 18 -1.87 5.23 -0.25
C ALA A 18 -2.97 4.52 0.56
N ILE A 19 -3.35 3.29 0.16
CA ILE A 19 -4.30 2.46 0.93
C ILE A 19 -3.76 2.23 2.33
N GLN A 20 -2.50 1.80 2.47
CA GLN A 20 -1.89 1.53 3.77
C GLN A 20 -1.88 2.78 4.66
N PHE A 21 -1.53 3.93 4.08
CA PHE A 21 -1.49 5.21 4.78
C PHE A 21 -2.87 5.63 5.30
N ILE A 22 -3.89 5.61 4.44
CA ILE A 22 -5.27 5.96 4.82
C ILE A 22 -5.79 4.98 5.88
N THR A 23 -5.48 3.69 5.73
CA THR A 23 -5.92 2.65 6.66
C THR A 23 -5.33 2.88 8.06
N ASN A 24 -4.01 3.12 8.16
CA ASN A 24 -3.36 3.48 9.41
C ASN A 24 -3.93 4.76 10.03
N LEU A 25 -4.26 5.74 9.19
CA LEU A 25 -4.83 7.01 9.64
C LEU A 25 -6.23 6.80 10.23
N ILE A 26 -7.08 6.00 9.59
CA ILE A 26 -8.41 5.65 10.09
C ILE A 26 -8.29 4.87 11.41
N ASP A 27 -7.42 3.88 11.48
CA ASP A 27 -7.21 3.05 12.67
C ASP A 27 -6.78 3.90 13.89
N ALA A 28 -5.97 4.94 13.66
CA ALA A 28 -5.53 5.86 14.70
C ALA A 28 -6.56 6.94 15.07
N LEU A 29 -7.35 7.42 14.09
CA LEU A 29 -8.26 8.55 14.28
C LEU A 29 -9.65 8.13 14.75
N VAL A 30 -10.19 7.00 14.27
CA VAL A 30 -11.57 6.60 14.59
C VAL A 30 -11.80 6.41 16.09
N PRO A 31 -10.92 5.75 16.86
CA PRO A 31 -11.11 5.64 18.31
C PRO A 31 -11.10 7.01 19.02
N LYS A 32 -10.29 7.96 18.54
CA LYS A 32 -10.21 9.32 19.10
C LYS A 32 -11.45 10.14 18.77
N LEU A 33 -11.96 10.03 17.55
CA LEU A 33 -13.21 10.66 17.13
C LEU A 33 -14.39 10.05 17.89
N GLY A 34 -14.40 8.72 18.07
CA GLY A 34 -15.36 8.01 18.90
C GLY A 34 -15.37 8.53 20.34
N PHE A 35 -14.20 8.73 20.94
CA PHE A 35 -14.09 9.33 22.27
C PHE A 35 -14.60 10.77 22.34
N ALA A 36 -14.27 11.60 21.34
CA ALA A 36 -14.75 12.99 21.29
C ALA A 36 -16.28 13.06 21.16
N ALA A 37 -16.87 12.23 20.28
CA ALA A 37 -18.31 12.12 20.12
C ALA A 37 -18.99 11.58 21.39
N TYR A 38 -18.37 10.60 22.04
CA TYR A 38 -18.83 10.03 23.30
C TYR A 38 -18.88 11.06 24.44
N GLN A 39 -17.80 11.83 24.61
CA GLN A 39 -17.76 12.93 25.59
C GLN A 39 -18.79 14.01 25.26
N ALA A 40 -18.96 14.35 23.98
CA ALA A 40 -19.99 15.31 23.55
C ALA A 40 -21.42 14.83 23.85
N ALA A 41 -21.65 13.52 23.87
CA ALA A 41 -22.94 12.92 24.20
C ALA A 41 -23.20 12.77 25.71
N ALA A 42 -22.22 13.11 26.58
CA ALA A 42 -22.28 12.91 28.04
C ALA A 42 -22.68 11.48 28.46
N ALA A 43 -22.38 10.49 27.63
CA ALA A 43 -22.61 9.09 27.96
C ALA A 43 -21.60 8.68 29.06
N GLY A 44 -21.99 7.80 29.99
CA GLY A 44 -21.19 7.38 31.17
C GLY A 44 -19.78 6.80 30.91
N SER A 45 -19.63 5.47 30.78
CA SER A 45 -18.33 4.80 30.50
C SER A 45 -17.95 4.60 29.01
N PHE A 46 -16.79 5.12 28.58
CA PHE A 46 -16.21 4.90 27.24
C PHE A 46 -15.37 3.62 27.19
N THR A 47 -15.52 2.82 26.13
CA THR A 47 -14.64 1.66 25.83
C THR A 47 -14.08 1.79 24.41
N PRO A 48 -12.76 2.01 24.24
CA PRO A 48 -12.16 2.25 22.92
C PRO A 48 -12.29 1.08 21.94
N GLU A 49 -12.37 -0.16 22.44
CA GLU A 49 -12.50 -1.37 21.61
C GLU A 49 -13.78 -1.39 20.77
N ASN A 50 -14.86 -0.77 21.26
CA ASN A 50 -16.13 -0.67 20.54
C ASN A 50 -16.05 0.22 19.29
N TYR A 51 -14.97 1.01 19.16
CA TYR A 51 -14.74 1.92 18.04
C TYR A 51 -13.59 1.46 17.13
N LYS A 52 -12.97 0.32 17.42
CA LYS A 52 -11.99 -0.27 16.50
C LYS A 52 -12.71 -0.84 15.28
N ILE A 53 -12.22 -0.48 14.10
CA ILE A 53 -12.71 -1.02 12.84
C ILE A 53 -11.75 -2.11 12.38
N ASP A 54 -12.28 -3.27 12.01
CA ASP A 54 -11.47 -4.28 11.35
C ASP A 54 -11.08 -3.80 9.94
N LEU A 55 -9.83 -3.39 9.82
CA LEU A 55 -9.22 -2.89 8.59
C LEU A 55 -8.23 -3.91 7.98
N SER A 56 -8.24 -5.16 8.47
CA SER A 56 -7.34 -6.23 8.02
C SER A 56 -7.40 -6.43 6.50
N SER A 57 -8.59 -6.38 5.90
CA SER A 57 -8.79 -6.47 4.45
C SER A 57 -8.07 -5.36 3.68
N ASN A 58 -8.12 -4.12 4.18
CA ASN A 58 -7.45 -2.98 3.54
C ASN A 58 -5.92 -3.12 3.61
N TYR A 59 -5.41 -3.58 4.75
CA TYR A 59 -3.98 -3.87 4.92
C TYR A 59 -3.51 -4.98 3.96
N TRP A 60 -4.30 -6.04 3.79
CA TRP A 60 -4.02 -7.10 2.81
C TRP A 60 -4.03 -6.57 1.39
N LEU A 61 -5.06 -5.79 1.01
CA LEU A 61 -5.19 -5.22 -0.32
C LEU A 61 -4.02 -4.27 -0.67
N GLY A 62 -3.66 -3.39 0.26
CA GLY A 62 -2.51 -2.49 0.11
C GLY A 62 -1.20 -3.24 -0.04
N SER A 63 -0.98 -4.26 0.81
CA SER A 63 0.22 -5.10 0.76
C SER A 63 0.32 -5.88 -0.56
N LEU A 64 -0.78 -6.47 -1.02
CA LEU A 64 -0.81 -7.19 -2.30
C LEU A 64 -0.52 -6.23 -3.47
N CYS A 65 -1.08 -5.02 -3.48
CA CYS A 65 -0.76 -4.02 -4.50
C CYS A 65 0.73 -3.69 -4.54
N ILE A 66 1.36 -3.47 -3.38
CA ILE A 66 2.79 -3.21 -3.32
C ILE A 66 3.59 -4.41 -3.83
N LEU A 67 3.27 -5.63 -3.39
CA LEU A 67 3.96 -6.85 -3.81
C LEU A 67 3.87 -7.08 -5.32
N PHE A 68 2.69 -6.93 -5.92
CA PHE A 68 2.52 -7.06 -7.36
C PHE A 68 3.30 -6.01 -8.13
N GLY A 69 3.25 -4.74 -7.71
CA GLY A 69 3.97 -3.67 -8.37
C GLY A 69 5.50 -3.84 -8.27
N VAL A 70 6.02 -4.20 -7.10
CA VAL A 70 7.45 -4.47 -6.90
C VAL A 70 7.89 -5.70 -7.70
N GLY A 71 7.12 -6.80 -7.66
CA GLY A 71 7.42 -8.02 -8.39
C GLY A 71 7.51 -7.79 -9.90
N ALA A 72 6.54 -7.07 -10.47
CA ALA A 72 6.57 -6.69 -11.88
C ALA A 72 7.81 -5.85 -12.22
N LEU A 73 8.19 -4.90 -11.34
CA LEU A 73 9.36 -4.05 -11.55
C LEU A 73 10.67 -4.85 -11.56
N ILE A 74 10.81 -5.82 -10.65
CA ILE A 74 11.98 -6.72 -10.57
C ILE A 74 12.12 -7.53 -11.86
N ILE A 75 11.02 -8.11 -12.36
CA ILE A 75 11.03 -8.91 -13.60
C ILE A 75 11.47 -8.05 -14.80
N ILE A 76 10.89 -6.86 -14.93
CA ILE A 76 11.23 -5.93 -16.03
C ILE A 76 12.72 -5.53 -15.97
N TRP A 77 13.24 -5.28 -14.78
CA TRP A 77 14.62 -4.84 -14.58
C TRP A 77 15.62 -5.97 -14.85
N HIS A 78 15.31 -7.18 -14.40
CA HIS A 78 16.09 -8.39 -14.69
C HIS A 78 16.19 -8.65 -16.20
N ASP A 79 15.08 -8.54 -16.94
CA ASP A 79 15.09 -8.68 -18.39
C ASP A 79 15.90 -7.59 -19.09
N TYR A 80 15.88 -6.37 -18.56
CA TYR A 80 16.68 -5.25 -19.09
C TYR A 80 18.18 -5.51 -18.92
N ILE A 81 18.62 -5.95 -17.74
CA ILE A 81 20.03 -6.27 -17.46
C ILE A 81 20.51 -7.42 -18.34
N ARG A 82 19.71 -8.48 -18.49
CA ARG A 82 20.04 -9.62 -19.36
C ARG A 82 20.29 -9.18 -20.80
N LEU A 83 19.47 -8.28 -21.33
CA LEU A 83 19.65 -7.74 -22.68
C LEU A 83 20.90 -6.85 -22.80
N LEU A 84 21.18 -6.05 -21.77
CA LEU A 84 22.39 -5.23 -21.71
C LEU A 84 23.66 -6.09 -21.76
N MET A 85 23.73 -7.13 -20.93
CA MET A 85 24.87 -8.06 -20.88
C MET A 85 25.10 -8.75 -22.23
N LYS A 86 24.03 -9.20 -22.88
CA LYS A 86 24.11 -9.82 -24.22
C LYS A 86 24.65 -8.84 -25.27
N LYS A 87 24.24 -7.57 -25.19
CA LYS A 87 24.73 -6.53 -26.11
C LYS A 87 26.22 -6.25 -25.91
N ILE A 88 26.68 -6.17 -24.66
CA ILE A 88 28.10 -5.95 -24.33
C ILE A 88 28.94 -7.13 -24.82
N SER A 89 28.50 -8.36 -24.58
CA SER A 89 29.20 -9.58 -25.02
C SER A 89 29.31 -9.73 -26.54
N ASN A 90 28.42 -9.11 -27.32
CA ASN A 90 28.45 -9.19 -28.79
C ASN A 90 29.31 -8.08 -29.43
N HIS A 91 29.85 -7.15 -28.65
CA HIS A 91 30.66 -6.02 -29.12
C HIS A 91 32.08 -5.99 -28.53
N GLY A 92 32.43 -6.97 -27.69
CA GLY A 92 33.82 -7.24 -27.27
C GLY A 92 34.32 -8.50 -27.94
#